data_AF-A0A967NA74-F1
#
_entry.id   AF-A0A967NA74-F1
#
_cell.length_a   1.000
_cell.length_b   1.000
_cell.length_c   1.000
_cell.angle_alpha   90.00
_cell.angle_beta   90.00
_cell.angle_gamma   90.00
#
_symmetry.space_group_name_H-M   'P 1'
#
loop_
_entity.id
_entity.type
_entity.pdbx_description
1 polymer ?
#
loop_
_entity_poly.entity_id
_entity_poly.type
_entity_poly.pdbx_seq_one_letter_code
_entity_poly.pdbx_strand_id
1 'polypeptide(L)' 'MKNAALILMLLAAAAVGPPDANAQTTPTDDVVVVEMVEKSATEYAFQPARVTVAPGQVVRFVQTGAVPHNVEFKDTP' A
#
# COMPACT_ATOMS: atom_id res chain seq x y z
N MET A 1 -18.46 -26.50 -1.38
CA MET A 1 -18.82 -25.37 -0.51
C MET A 1 -18.53 -24.04 -1.23
N LYS A 2 -19.21 -23.79 -2.37
CA LYS A 2 -20.18 -22.72 -2.65
C LYS A 2 -20.05 -21.35 -1.94
N ASN A 3 -19.11 -20.51 -2.36
CA ASN A 3 -19.23 -19.06 -2.17
C ASN A 3 -18.96 -18.34 -3.49
N ALA A 4 -20.00 -18.27 -4.32
CA ALA A 4 -20.08 -17.37 -5.47
C ALA A 4 -20.70 -16.05 -5.02
N ALA A 5 -20.15 -14.92 -5.46
CA ALA A 5 -20.89 -13.66 -5.54
C ALA A 5 -20.32 -12.85 -6.72
N LEU A 6 -21.05 -12.90 -7.83
CA LEU A 6 -20.93 -12.02 -8.98
C LEU A 6 -22.00 -10.93 -8.79
N ILE A 7 -21.62 -9.65 -8.81
CA ILE A 7 -22.56 -8.52 -8.96
C ILE A 7 -22.03 -7.65 -10.10
N LEU A 8 -22.89 -7.42 -11.09
CA LEU A 8 -22.63 -6.64 -12.30
C LEU A 8 -23.64 -5.48 -12.40
N MET A 9 -23.13 -4.28 -12.73
CA MET A 9 -23.79 -3.08 -13.29
C MET A 9 -24.73 -2.27 -12.37
N LEU A 10 -24.79 -0.92 -12.38
CA LEU A 10 -24.84 0.00 -13.54
C LEU A 10 -24.50 1.48 -13.14
N LEU A 11 -23.85 2.19 -14.08
CA LEU A 11 -23.64 3.63 -14.38
C LEU A 11 -24.09 4.79 -13.42
N ALA A 12 -23.16 5.77 -13.27
CA ALA A 12 -23.27 7.25 -13.47
C ALA A 12 -22.26 7.96 -12.52
N ALA A 13 -21.51 9.02 -12.85
CA ALA A 13 -21.69 10.09 -13.83
C ALA A 13 -20.32 10.60 -14.31
N ALA A 14 -20.26 11.06 -15.57
CA ALA A 14 -19.14 11.83 -16.08
C ALA A 14 -19.15 13.23 -15.46
N ALA A 15 -18.27 13.47 -14.49
CA ALA A 15 -17.77 14.81 -14.23
C ALA A 15 -16.50 14.99 -15.08
N VAL A 16 -16.67 15.60 -16.26
CA VAL A 16 -15.56 16.06 -17.08
C VAL A 16 -14.92 17.28 -16.41
N GLY A 17 -14.07 17.03 -15.42
CA GLY A 17 -13.01 17.95 -15.04
C GLY A 17 -11.81 17.75 -15.98
N PRO A 18 -10.95 18.77 -16.19
CA PRO A 18 -9.66 18.53 -16.82
C PRO A 18 -8.94 17.41 -16.04
N PRO A 19 -8.28 16.45 -16.71
CA PRO A 19 -7.47 15.48 -15.99
C PRO A 19 -6.40 16.27 -15.23
N ASP A 20 -6.47 16.30 -13.90
CA ASP A 20 -5.32 16.67 -13.10
C ASP A 20 -4.18 15.76 -13.56
N ALA A 21 -3.13 16.36 -14.09
CA ALA A 21 -2.03 15.71 -14.80
C ALA A 21 -1.17 14.77 -13.92
N ASN A 22 -1.67 14.34 -12.76
CA ASN A 22 -0.98 13.50 -11.79
C ASN A 22 -1.85 12.39 -11.17
N ALA A 23 -3.06 12.13 -11.66
CA ALA A 23 -3.80 10.93 -11.24
C ALA A 23 -3.35 9.70 -12.05
N GLN A 24 -2.09 9.27 -11.86
CA GLN A 24 -1.63 8.01 -12.41
C GLN A 24 -2.16 6.87 -11.54
N THR A 25 -3.31 6.32 -11.94
CA THR A 25 -3.78 5.02 -11.44
C THR A 25 -2.93 3.92 -12.08
N THR A 26 -1.70 3.73 -11.59
CA THR A 26 -0.92 2.54 -11.91
C THR A 26 -1.65 1.32 -11.34
N PRO A 27 -1.83 0.23 -12.11
CA PRO A 27 -2.38 -1.02 -11.63
C PRO A 27 -1.71 -1.47 -10.33
N THR A 28 -2.50 -2.05 -9.44
CA THR A 28 -2.17 -2.40 -8.06
C THR A 28 -1.08 -3.49 -7.94
N ASP A 29 -0.57 -4.00 -9.06
CA ASP A 29 0.39 -5.10 -9.15
C ASP A 29 1.86 -4.66 -8.95
N ASP A 30 2.16 -3.35 -8.99
CA ASP A 30 3.53 -2.79 -8.79
C ASP A 30 3.80 -2.26 -7.37
N VAL A 31 2.92 -2.58 -6.41
CA VAL A 31 3.00 -2.09 -5.03
C VAL A 31 3.54 -3.19 -4.11
N VAL A 32 4.71 -2.94 -3.50
CA VAL A 32 5.24 -3.78 -2.42
C VAL A 32 4.77 -3.25 -1.08
N VAL A 33 4.01 -4.07 -0.35
CA VAL A 33 3.51 -3.71 0.99
C VAL A 33 4.53 -4.08 2.06
N VAL A 34 4.78 -3.15 2.97
CA VAL A 34 5.60 -3.35 4.17
C VAL A 34 4.75 -2.97 5.39
N GLU A 35 4.49 -3.94 6.26
CA GLU A 35 3.71 -3.73 7.49
C GLU A 35 4.61 -3.17 8.60
N MET A 36 4.09 -2.23 9.38
CA MET A 36 4.72 -1.72 10.60
C MET A 36 4.01 -2.36 11.80
N VAL A 37 4.70 -3.27 12.49
CA VAL A 37 4.12 -4.18 13.49
C VAL A 37 4.83 -4.09 14.84
N GLU A 38 4.11 -4.39 15.92
CA GLU A 38 4.71 -4.81 17.18
C GLU A 38 4.97 -6.33 17.16
N LYS A 39 6.22 -6.77 17.38
CA LYS A 39 6.59 -8.19 17.51
C LYS A 39 6.47 -8.70 18.94
N SER A 40 6.70 -7.81 19.91
CA SER A 40 6.51 -8.05 21.34
C SER A 40 6.25 -6.71 22.03
N ALA A 41 6.09 -6.72 23.36
CA ALA A 41 5.90 -5.50 24.14
C ALA A 41 7.07 -4.50 24.03
N THR A 42 8.25 -4.95 23.58
CA THR A 42 9.46 -4.12 23.49
C THR A 42 10.14 -4.17 22.12
N GLU A 43 9.50 -4.79 21.12
CA GLU A 43 10.09 -5.00 19.80
C GLU A 43 9.13 -4.54 18.70
N TYR A 44 9.65 -3.71 17.80
CA TYR A 44 8.93 -3.13 16.66
C TYR A 44 9.67 -3.48 15.38
N ALA A 45 8.94 -3.74 14.29
CA ALA A 45 9.56 -4.16 13.04
C ALA A 45 8.78 -3.70 11.80
N PHE A 46 9.52 -3.59 10.69
CA PHE A 46 8.97 -3.64 9.35
C PHE A 46 8.85 -5.11 8.89
N GLN A 47 7.74 -5.48 8.25
CA GLN A 47 7.52 -6.82 7.71
C GLN A 47 7.03 -6.80 6.25
N PRO A 48 7.82 -7.32 5.29
CA PRO A 48 9.17 -7.86 5.47
C PRO A 48 10.20 -6.76 5.79
N ALA A 49 11.24 -7.12 6.55
CA ALA A 49 12.32 -6.18 6.92
C ALA A 49 13.27 -5.86 5.75
N ARG A 50 13.20 -6.63 4.66
CA ARG A 50 13.97 -6.43 3.44
C ARG A 50 13.04 -6.60 2.25
N VAL A 51 13.09 -5.64 1.34
CA VAL A 51 12.39 -5.68 0.06
C VAL A 51 13.38 -5.37 -1.05
N THR A 52 13.16 -5.99 -2.22
CA THR A 52 13.86 -5.64 -3.46
C THR A 52 12.84 -5.07 -4.41
N VAL A 53 13.09 -3.87 -4.90
CA VAL A 53 12.19 -3.15 -5.82
C VAL A 53 12.97 -2.62 -7.00
N ALA A 54 12.31 -2.54 -8.15
CA ALA A 54 12.84 -1.86 -9.34
C ALA A 54 12.58 -0.34 -9.26
N PRO A 55 13.40 0.49 -9.93
CA PRO A 55 13.12 1.92 -10.05
C PRO A 55 11.72 2.17 -10.63
N GLY A 56 10.96 3.07 -9.98
CA GLY A 56 9.59 3.41 -10.37
C GLY A 56 8.49 2.59 -9.68
N GLN A 57 8.83 1.52 -8.95
CA GLN A 57 7.86 0.80 -8.11
C GLN A 57 7.52 1.57 -6.83
N VAL A 58 6.39 1.22 -6.22
CA VAL A 58 5.90 1.85 -4.99
C VAL A 58 6.09 0.89 -3.81
N VAL A 59 6.71 1.38 -2.73
CA VAL A 59 6.67 0.71 -1.42
C VAL A 59 5.60 1.37 -0.56
N ARG A 60 4.59 0.60 -0.17
CA ARG A 60 3.50 1.06 0.70
C ARG A 60 3.74 0.57 2.13
N PHE A 61 4.08 1.50 3.01
CA PHE A 61 4.16 1.23 4.44
C PHE A 61 2.76 1.30 5.05
N VAL A 62 2.33 0.23 5.73
CA VAL A 62 1.00 0.11 6.33
C VAL A 62 1.16 -0.04 7.84
N GLN A 63 0.56 0.87 8.61
CA GLN A 63 0.47 0.72 10.05
C GLN A 63 -0.55 -0.36 10.39
N THR A 64 -0.06 -1.50 10.88
CA THR A 64 -0.90 -2.61 11.36
C THR A 64 -0.80 -2.79 12.87
N GLY A 65 0.27 -2.28 13.47
CA GLY A 65 0.44 -2.18 14.91
C GLY A 65 -0.49 -1.17 15.59
N ALA A 66 -0.69 -1.36 16.90
CA ALA A 66 -1.55 -0.54 17.73
C ALA A 66 -0.92 0.78 18.17
N VAL A 67 0.42 0.87 18.21
CA VAL A 67 1.11 2.12 18.55
C VAL A 67 1.49 2.92 17.29
N PRO A 68 1.63 4.25 17.36
CA PRO A 68 2.02 5.05 16.20
C PRO A 68 3.44 4.74 15.70
N HIS A 69 3.57 4.46 14.41
CA HIS A 69 4.83 4.24 13.70
C HIS A 69 5.04 5.30 12.62
N ASN A 70 6.29 5.52 12.23
CA ASN A 70 6.67 6.35 11.09
C ASN A 70 7.70 5.64 10.21
N VAL A 71 8.10 6.30 9.12
CA VAL A 71 9.14 5.81 8.22
C VAL A 71 10.14 6.92 7.99
N GLU A 72 11.41 6.60 8.17
CA GLU A 72 12.53 7.49 7.90
C GLU A 72 13.62 6.70 7.18
N PHE A 73 14.14 7.26 6.09
CA PHE A 73 15.31 6.71 5.41
C PHE A 73 16.57 7.20 6.10
N LYS A 74 17.48 6.28 6.40
CA LYS A 74 18.81 6.61 6.93
C LYS A 74 19.80 6.77 5.78
N ASP A 75 20.78 7.62 5.99
CA ASP A 75 21.96 7.78 5.12
C ASP A 75 23.02 6.68 5.36
N THR A 76 22.85 5.89 6.42
CA THR A 76 23.76 4.83 6.85
C THR A 76 22.99 3.54 7.23
N PRO A 77 23.55 2.34 6.96
CA PRO A 77 22.93 1.06 7.31
C PRO A 77 22.80 0.82 8.82
#